data_AF-A0A945EVD0-F1
#
_entry.id   AF-A0A945EVD0-F1
#
_cell.length_a   1.000
_cell.length_b   1.000
_cell.length_c   1.000
_cell.angle_alpha   90.00
_cell.angle_beta   90.00
_cell.angle_gamma   90.00
#
_symmetry.space_group_name_H-M   'P 1'
#
loop_
_entity.id
_entity.type
_entity.pdbx_description
1 polymer ?
#
loop_
_entity_poly.entity_id
_entity_poly.type
_entity_poly.pdbx_seq_one_letter_code
_entity_poly.pdbx_strand_id
1 'polypeptide(L)'
;MKDNKISKIITYVITALSLIGIILLVRVLMAGEETVKSDVDVANKVVSPLVYFSQYLLYFSVGITLFLSLSGLFKNPESLKKTLLGLGVLGLLFLGAYALSDSNVVLDNADFILAGGEEGSSTNRIVGTGIWFSMILGIIGLGFFVADLVKGLIKS
;
A
#
# COMPACT_ATOMS: atom_id res chain seq x y z
N MET A 1 33.62 -1.47 3.48
CA MET A 1 32.43 -2.23 3.93
C MET A 1 32.92 -3.39 4.78
N LYS A 2 32.48 -3.53 6.04
CA LYS A 2 33.02 -4.56 6.93
C LYS A 2 32.60 -5.94 6.38
N ASP A 3 33.57 -6.74 5.93
CA ASP A 3 33.38 -8.10 5.43
C ASP A 3 32.81 -9.02 6.51
N ASN A 4 31.51 -8.93 6.75
CA ASN A 4 30.81 -9.80 7.68
C ASN A 4 30.22 -10.98 6.91
N LYS A 5 30.38 -12.20 7.45
CA LYS A 5 29.92 -13.46 6.82
C LYS A 5 28.45 -13.41 6.35
N ILE A 6 27.61 -12.67 7.08
CA ILE A 6 26.19 -12.43 6.77
C ILE A 6 26.01 -11.65 5.46
N SER A 7 26.80 -10.62 5.21
CA SER A 7 26.72 -9.80 3.98
C SER A 7 27.04 -10.63 2.74
N LYS A 8 28.04 -11.52 2.84
CA LYS A 8 28.38 -12.45 1.76
C LYS A 8 27.25 -13.43 1.47
N ILE A 9 26.64 -14.01 2.51
CA ILE A 9 25.49 -14.92 2.37
C ILE A 9 24.31 -14.22 1.68
N ILE A 10 23.95 -13.01 2.12
CA ILE A 10 22.87 -12.23 1.50
C ILE A 10 23.18 -11.96 0.03
N THR A 11 24.40 -11.57 -0.30
CA THR A 11 24.83 -11.33 -1.69
C THR A 11 24.68 -12.58 -2.54
N TYR A 12 25.12 -13.75 -2.06
CA TYR A 12 24.96 -15.01 -2.79
C TYR A 12 23.49 -15.37 -3.02
N VAL A 13 22.63 -15.18 -2.01
CA VAL A 13 21.19 -15.45 -2.14
C VAL A 13 20.56 -14.52 -3.18
N ILE A 14 20.86 -13.22 -3.15
CA ILE A 14 20.34 -12.25 -4.11
C ILE A 14 20.81 -12.57 -5.53
N THR A 15 22.08 -12.93 -5.71
CA THR A 15 22.63 -13.33 -7.00
C THR A 15 21.92 -14.57 -7.54
N ALA A 16 21.68 -15.59 -6.70
CA ALA A 16 20.95 -16.79 -7.10
C ALA A 16 19.50 -16.49 -7.51
N LEU A 17 18.77 -15.69 -6.72
CA LEU A 17 17.41 -15.26 -7.05
C LEU A 17 17.35 -14.47 -8.36
N SER A 18 18.33 -13.57 -8.57
CA SER A 18 18.42 -12.78 -9.79
C SER A 18 18.67 -13.66 -11.01
N LEU A 19 19.58 -14.64 -10.91
CA LEU A 19 19.84 -15.60 -11.98
C LEU A 19 18.59 -16.42 -12.32
N ILE A 20 17.86 -16.92 -11.31
CA ILE A 20 16.61 -17.67 -11.53
C ILE A 20 15.60 -16.80 -12.28
N GLY A 21 15.39 -15.56 -11.84
CA GLY A 21 14.49 -14.61 -12.49
C GLY A 21 14.88 -14.36 -13.95
N ILE A 22 16.16 -14.14 -14.23
CA ILE A 22 16.67 -13.94 -15.60
C ILE A 22 16.41 -15.18 -16.47
N ILE A 23 16.69 -16.39 -15.96
CA ILE A 23 16.49 -17.63 -16.71
C ILE A 23 14.99 -17.82 -17.04
N LEU A 24 14.10 -17.57 -16.09
CA LEU A 24 12.65 -17.67 -16.30
C LEU A 24 12.17 -16.62 -17.31
N LEU A 25 12.68 -15.40 -17.23
CA LEU A 25 12.35 -14.33 -18.19
C LEU A 25 12.81 -14.70 -19.60
N VAL A 26 14.05 -15.16 -19.77
CA VAL A 26 14.58 -15.58 -21.07
C VAL A 26 13.73 -16.72 -21.65
N ARG A 27 13.27 -17.68 -20.83
CA ARG A 27 12.35 -18.74 -21.29
C ARG A 27 11.06 -18.20 -21.88
N VAL A 28 10.45 -17.19 -21.24
CA VAL A 28 9.23 -16.55 -21.76
C VAL A 28 9.52 -15.84 -23.08
N LEU A 29 10.63 -15.10 -23.16
CA LEU A 29 11.03 -14.39 -24.37
C LEU A 29 11.29 -15.35 -25.55
N MET A 30 11.92 -16.50 -25.30
CA MET A 30 12.20 -17.50 -26.33
C MET A 30 10.95 -18.24 -26.82
N ALA A 31 9.91 -18.37 -26.01
CA ALA A 31 8.66 -19.03 -26.42
C ALA A 31 7.86 -18.21 -27.45
N GLY A 32 8.07 -16.88 -27.48
CA GLY A 32 7.40 -15.96 -28.40
C GLY A 32 5.96 -15.65 -28.00
N GLU A 33 5.54 -14.40 -28.23
CA GLU A 33 4.21 -13.91 -27.81
C GLU A 33 3.06 -14.63 -28.51
N GLU A 34 3.22 -14.95 -29.80
CA GLU A 34 2.18 -15.57 -30.62
C GLU A 34 1.88 -17.01 -30.15
N THR A 35 2.92 -17.80 -29.87
CA THR A 35 2.80 -19.16 -29.35
C THR A 35 2.18 -19.17 -27.94
N VAL A 36 2.60 -18.24 -27.08
CA VAL A 36 2.09 -18.13 -25.71
C VAL A 36 0.60 -17.73 -25.68
N LYS A 37 0.14 -16.91 -26.63
CA LYS A 37 -1.28 -16.52 -26.70
C LYS A 37 -2.19 -17.63 -27.23
N SER A 38 -1.69 -18.43 -28.16
CA SER A 38 -2.46 -19.46 -28.86
C SER A 38 -2.46 -20.81 -28.15
N ASP A 39 -1.43 -21.11 -27.36
CA ASP A 39 -1.26 -22.38 -26.67
C ASP A 39 -1.20 -22.21 -25.14
N VAL A 40 -2.26 -22.66 -24.47
CA VAL A 40 -2.42 -22.60 -23.02
C VAL A 40 -1.40 -23.49 -22.28
N ASP A 41 -1.00 -24.63 -22.87
CA ASP A 41 0.00 -25.52 -22.27
C ASP A 41 1.39 -24.89 -22.30
N VAL A 42 1.73 -24.19 -23.38
CA VAL A 42 2.98 -23.42 -23.47
C VAL A 42 2.98 -22.28 -22.47
N ALA A 43 1.90 -21.49 -22.41
CA ALA A 43 1.75 -20.41 -21.44
C ALA A 43 1.94 -20.89 -20.00
N ASN A 44 1.30 -22.01 -19.62
CA ASN A 44 1.42 -22.58 -18.29
C ASN A 44 2.82 -23.09 -17.95
N LYS A 45 3.60 -23.52 -18.96
CA LYS A 45 4.97 -24.03 -18.76
C LYS A 45 6.02 -22.94 -18.69
N VAL A 46 5.81 -21.81 -19.39
CA VAL A 46 6.83 -20.75 -19.50
C VAL A 46 6.47 -19.50 -18.70
N VAL A 47 5.22 -19.05 -18.73
CA VAL A 47 4.77 -17.80 -18.10
C VAL A 47 4.44 -18.01 -16.63
N SER A 48 3.65 -19.03 -16.30
CA SER A 48 3.21 -19.26 -14.91
C SER A 48 4.37 -19.40 -13.92
N PRO A 49 5.48 -20.10 -14.22
CA PRO A 49 6.64 -20.15 -13.32
C PRO A 49 7.27 -18.77 -13.07
N LEU A 50 7.33 -17.89 -14.07
CA LEU A 50 7.85 -16.54 -13.91
C LEU A 50 6.91 -15.72 -12.99
N VAL A 51 5.60 -15.79 -13.24
CA VAL A 51 4.59 -15.07 -12.45
C VAL A 51 4.62 -15.51 -10.99
N TYR A 52 4.60 -16.83 -10.72
CA TYR A 52 4.67 -17.34 -9.36
C TYR A 52 5.98 -16.97 -8.68
N PHE A 53 7.12 -17.06 -9.36
CA PHE A 53 8.40 -16.64 -8.82
C PHE A 53 8.38 -15.16 -8.40
N SER A 54 7.93 -14.27 -9.28
CA SER A 54 7.82 -12.83 -8.99
C SER A 54 6.84 -12.55 -7.85
N GLN A 55 5.69 -13.23 -7.81
CA GLN A 55 4.70 -13.09 -6.76
C GLN A 55 5.25 -13.49 -5.39
N TYR A 56 5.95 -14.63 -5.29
CA TYR A 56 6.59 -15.06 -4.05
C TYR A 56 7.73 -14.12 -3.63
N LEU A 57 8.51 -13.62 -4.59
CA LEU A 57 9.55 -12.63 -4.31
C LEU A 57 8.94 -11.35 -3.71
N LEU A 58 7.84 -10.87 -4.28
CA LEU A 58 7.09 -9.72 -3.74
C LEU A 58 6.60 -10.01 -2.32
N TYR A 59 5.96 -11.16 -2.07
CA TYR A 59 5.50 -11.53 -0.73
C TYR A 59 6.65 -11.60 0.27
N PHE A 60 7.79 -12.15 -0.12
CA PHE A 60 8.96 -12.22 0.74
C PHE A 60 9.56 -10.82 1.02
N SER A 61 9.62 -9.96 0.01
CA SER A 61 10.11 -8.58 0.15
C SER A 61 9.22 -7.76 1.08
N VAL A 62 7.90 -7.80 0.87
CA VAL A 62 6.92 -7.15 1.74
C VAL A 62 7.01 -7.73 3.15
N GLY A 63 7.07 -9.05 3.28
CA GLY A 63 7.16 -9.75 4.56
C GLY A 63 8.40 -9.35 5.36
N ILE A 64 9.59 -9.37 4.74
CA ILE A 64 10.84 -8.93 5.39
C ILE A 64 10.76 -7.45 5.77
N THR A 65 10.30 -6.60 4.86
CA THR A 65 10.22 -5.16 5.10
C THR A 65 9.32 -4.85 6.29
N LEU A 66 8.13 -5.46 6.34
CA LEU A 66 7.23 -5.35 7.47
C LEU A 66 7.85 -5.91 8.75
N PHE A 67 8.46 -7.09 8.69
CA PHE A 67 9.08 -7.70 9.86
C PHE A 67 10.21 -6.84 10.43
N LEU A 68 11.12 -6.34 9.59
CA LEU A 68 12.22 -5.48 10.02
C LEU A 68 11.72 -4.13 10.51
N SER A 69 10.72 -3.54 9.84
CA SER A 69 10.10 -2.28 10.26
C SER A 69 9.46 -2.41 11.63
N LEU A 70 8.61 -3.43 11.83
CA LEU A 70 7.94 -3.69 13.11
C LEU A 70 8.94 -4.09 14.20
N SER A 71 9.88 -5.00 13.91
CA SER A 71 10.91 -5.39 14.87
C SER A 71 11.78 -4.20 15.29
N GLY A 72 12.13 -3.33 14.35
CA GLY A 72 12.85 -2.09 14.61
C GLY A 72 12.03 -1.13 15.47
N LEU A 73 10.73 -1.02 15.23
CA LEU A 73 9.84 -0.17 16.01
C LEU A 73 9.70 -0.68 17.45
N PHE A 74 9.45 -1.98 17.65
CA PHE A 74 9.31 -2.57 18.99
C PHE A 74 10.60 -2.53 19.82
N LYS A 75 11.77 -2.60 19.16
CA LYS A 75 13.06 -2.46 19.84
C LYS A 75 13.38 -1.03 20.27
N ASN A 76 12.70 -0.04 19.69
CA ASN A 76 12.89 1.38 19.97
C ASN A 76 11.65 1.97 20.65
N PRO A 77 11.55 1.94 21.99
CA PRO A 77 10.34 2.35 22.70
C PRO A 77 9.98 3.83 22.48
N GLU A 78 10.97 4.69 22.21
CA GLU A 78 10.72 6.09 21.89
C GLU A 78 10.01 6.26 20.53
N SER A 79 10.53 5.59 19.49
CA SER A 79 9.92 5.58 18.16
C SER A 79 8.54 4.94 18.17
N LEU A 80 8.37 3.84 18.92
CA LEU A 80 7.08 3.17 19.09
C LEU A 80 6.03 4.12 19.68
N LYS A 81 6.38 4.84 20.75
CA LYS A 81 5.47 5.83 21.37
C LYS A 81 5.08 6.93 20.38
N LYS A 82 6.04 7.48 19.62
CA LYS A 82 5.76 8.52 18.61
C LYS A 82 4.84 7.99 17.51
N THR A 83 5.09 6.78 17.00
CA THR A 83 4.24 6.15 15.99
C THR A 83 2.84 5.84 16.53
N LEU A 84 2.71 5.33 17.75
CA LEU A 84 1.42 5.09 18.39
C LEU A 84 0.64 6.38 18.66
N LEU A 85 1.32 7.45 19.08
CA LEU A 85 0.69 8.77 19.23
C LEU A 85 0.22 9.30 17.87
N GLY A 86 1.04 9.17 16.82
CA GLY A 86 0.65 9.55 15.46
C GLY A 86 -0.56 8.76 14.95
N LEU A 87 -0.57 7.44 15.17
CA LEU A 87 -1.72 6.57 14.88
C LEU A 87 -2.95 6.95 15.72
N GLY A 88 -2.76 7.32 16.98
CA GLY A 88 -3.84 7.78 17.86
C GLY A 88 -4.48 9.07 17.34
N VAL A 89 -3.66 10.05 16.92
CA VAL A 89 -4.16 11.29 16.31
C VAL A 89 -4.87 11.01 14.99
N LEU A 90 -4.29 10.17 14.11
CA LEU A 90 -4.95 9.74 12.87
C LEU A 90 -6.29 9.04 13.15
N GLY A 91 -6.32 8.17 14.16
CA GLY A 91 -7.54 7.49 14.59
C GLY A 91 -8.59 8.47 15.10
N LEU A 92 -8.22 9.46 15.90
CA LEU A 92 -9.14 10.50 16.37
C LEU A 92 -9.70 11.34 15.21
N LEU A 93 -8.85 11.72 14.25
CA LEU A 93 -9.30 12.42 13.05
C LEU A 93 -10.25 11.55 12.21
N PHE A 94 -9.97 10.26 12.09
CA PHE A 94 -10.82 9.30 11.38
C PHE A 94 -12.18 9.14 12.08
N LEU A 95 -12.20 9.01 13.41
CA LEU A 95 -13.44 8.97 14.19
C LEU A 95 -14.24 10.27 14.08
N GLY A 96 -13.55 11.42 14.07
CA GLY A 96 -14.16 12.72 13.81
C GLY A 96 -14.80 12.79 12.43
N ALA A 97 -14.07 12.35 11.39
CA ALA A 97 -14.60 12.24 10.04
C ALA A 97 -15.79 11.27 9.94
N TYR A 98 -15.76 10.17 10.70
CA TYR A 98 -16.84 9.19 10.75
C TYR A 98 -18.09 9.70 11.47
N ALA A 99 -17.90 10.57 12.47
CA ALA A 99 -19.00 11.26 13.14
C ALA A 99 -19.62 12.35 12.27
N LEU A 100 -18.81 13.01 11.43
CA LEU A 100 -19.25 14.06 10.51
C LEU A 100 -19.83 13.50 9.20
N SER A 101 -19.49 12.26 8.87
CA SER A 101 -20.02 11.54 7.72
C SER A 101 -21.47 11.14 7.95
N ASP A 102 -22.32 11.53 7.02
CA ASP A 102 -23.73 11.20 7.02
C ASP A 102 -23.95 9.73 6.56
N SER A 103 -24.95 9.07 7.14
CA SER A 103 -25.45 7.75 6.72
C SER A 103 -26.79 7.83 5.99
N ASN A 104 -27.18 9.02 5.52
CA ASN A 104 -28.45 9.21 4.83
C ASN A 104 -28.65 8.14 3.73
N VAL A 105 -29.87 7.59 3.71
CA VAL A 105 -30.29 6.59 2.73
C VAL A 105 -30.24 7.22 1.34
N VAL A 106 -29.87 6.43 0.34
CA VAL A 106 -29.85 6.90 -1.05
C VAL A 106 -31.31 7.04 -1.50
N LEU A 107 -31.81 8.27 -1.48
CA LEU A 107 -33.14 8.62 -1.97
C LEU A 107 -33.09 8.89 -3.48
N ASP A 108 -34.15 8.50 -4.18
CA ASP A 108 -34.39 8.95 -5.55
C ASP A 108 -34.78 10.44 -5.57
N ASN A 109 -34.75 11.07 -6.74
CA ASN A 109 -35.11 12.48 -6.96
C ASN A 109 -36.57 12.85 -6.57
N ALA A 110 -37.37 11.85 -6.16
CA ALA A 110 -38.75 11.94 -5.71
C ALA A 110 -38.93 11.48 -4.24
N ASP A 111 -37.86 11.48 -3.43
CA ASP A 111 -37.84 11.09 -2.00
C ASP A 111 -38.26 9.63 -1.70
N PHE A 112 -38.20 8.75 -2.71
CA PHE A 112 -38.40 7.31 -2.51
C PHE A 112 -37.09 6.60 -2.17
N ILE A 113 -37.15 5.66 -1.23
CA ILE A 113 -36.03 4.77 -0.90
C ILE A 113 -35.82 3.81 -2.08
N LEU A 114 -34.65 3.89 -2.72
CA LEU A 114 -34.29 2.97 -3.80
C LEU A 114 -34.08 1.54 -3.26
N ALA A 115 -34.34 0.52 -4.07
CA ALA A 115 -34.03 -0.86 -3.70
C ALA A 115 -32.52 -1.02 -3.43
N GLY A 116 -32.15 -1.44 -2.21
CA GLY A 116 -30.76 -1.45 -1.73
C GLY A 116 -30.29 -0.14 -1.07
N GLY A 117 -31.16 0.88 -0.94
CA GLY A 117 -30.87 2.17 -0.31
C GLY A 117 -30.64 2.08 1.21
N GLU A 118 -31.28 1.11 1.89
CA GLU A 118 -31.02 0.80 3.30
C GLU A 118 -29.64 0.13 3.49
N GLU A 119 -29.27 -0.81 2.60
CA GLU A 119 -27.95 -1.46 2.59
C GLU A 119 -26.82 -0.50 2.16
N GLY A 120 -27.13 0.46 1.28
CA GLY A 120 -26.23 1.51 0.81
C GLY A 120 -25.83 2.54 1.88
N SER A 121 -26.60 2.67 2.96
CA SER A 121 -26.34 3.63 4.05
C SER A 121 -24.98 3.39 4.75
N SER A 122 -24.59 2.11 4.90
CA SER A 122 -23.32 1.70 5.53
C SER A 122 -22.12 2.05 4.64
N THR A 123 -22.25 1.77 3.34
CA THR A 123 -21.26 2.10 2.33
C THR A 123 -21.14 3.62 2.17
N ASN A 124 -22.27 4.34 2.16
CA ASN A 124 -22.33 5.80 2.08
C ASN A 124 -21.53 6.44 3.23
N ARG A 125 -21.69 5.92 4.45
CA ARG A 125 -20.99 6.47 5.61
C ARG A 125 -19.48 6.25 5.58
N ILE A 126 -18.99 5.08 5.14
CA ILE A 126 -17.54 4.81 5.04
C ILE A 126 -16.91 5.66 3.92
N VAL A 127 -17.60 5.79 2.78
CA VAL A 127 -17.15 6.66 1.68
C VAL A 127 -17.12 8.12 2.12
N GLY A 128 -18.19 8.61 2.75
CA GLY A 128 -18.25 9.97 3.31
C GLY A 128 -17.19 10.22 4.39
N THR A 129 -16.87 9.19 5.19
CA THR A 129 -15.77 9.24 6.16
C THR A 129 -14.45 9.44 5.45
N GLY A 130 -14.20 8.70 4.36
CA GLY A 130 -13.00 8.88 3.54
C GLY A 130 -12.88 10.30 2.98
N ILE A 131 -13.97 10.87 2.47
CA ILE A 131 -13.99 12.24 1.93
C ILE A 131 -13.69 13.27 3.03
N TRP A 132 -14.41 13.21 4.16
CA TRP A 132 -14.19 14.12 5.28
C TRP A 132 -12.79 13.97 5.87
N PHE A 133 -12.30 12.74 5.99
CA PHE A 133 -10.96 12.46 6.50
C PHE A 133 -9.89 13.03 5.57
N SER A 134 -10.01 12.84 4.26
CA SER A 134 -9.11 13.46 3.26
C SER A 134 -9.19 14.98 3.28
N MET A 135 -10.39 15.57 3.41
CA MET A 135 -10.56 17.01 3.48
C MET A 135 -9.91 17.60 4.74
N ILE A 136 -10.13 16.98 5.90
CA ILE A 136 -9.52 17.38 7.18
C ILE A 136 -7.99 17.32 7.09
N LEU A 137 -7.45 16.21 6.60
CA LEU A 137 -5.99 16.06 6.42
C LEU A 137 -5.46 17.06 5.40
N GLY A 138 -6.19 17.30 4.31
CA GLY A 138 -5.82 18.27 3.28
C GLY A 138 -5.77 19.70 3.80
N ILE A 139 -6.77 20.13 4.58
CA ILE A 139 -6.82 21.48 5.19
C ILE A 139 -5.66 21.63 6.18
N ILE A 140 -5.44 20.65 7.06
CA ILE A 140 -4.35 20.69 8.05
C ILE A 140 -2.99 20.75 7.34
N GLY A 141 -2.78 19.88 6.34
CA GLY A 141 -1.53 19.81 5.59
C GLY A 141 -1.24 21.09 4.81
N LEU A 142 -2.25 21.64 4.10
CA LEU A 142 -2.11 22.88 3.35
C LEU A 142 -1.86 24.08 4.28
N GLY A 143 -2.51 24.11 5.45
CA GLY A 143 -2.28 25.13 6.46
C GLY A 143 -0.83 25.15 6.98
N PHE A 144 -0.27 23.98 7.32
CA PHE A 144 1.13 23.88 7.72
C PHE A 144 2.08 24.27 6.60
N PHE A 145 1.81 23.81 5.37
CA PHE A 145 2.63 24.15 4.20
C PHE A 145 2.70 25.65 3.95
N VAL A 146 1.55 26.35 3.97
CA VAL A 146 1.51 27.81 3.78
C VAL A 146 2.23 28.54 4.92
N ALA A 147 2.05 28.09 6.18
CA ALA A 147 2.74 28.67 7.32
C ALA A 147 4.28 28.54 7.21
N ASP A 148 4.76 27.37 6.77
CA ASP A 148 6.18 27.13 6.56
C ASP A 148 6.75 27.92 5.38
N LEU A 149 5.99 28.08 4.29
CA LEU A 149 6.37 28.95 3.17
C LEU A 149 6.56 30.41 3.62
N VAL A 150 5.58 30.96 4.35
CA VAL A 150 5.65 32.35 4.84
C VAL A 150 6.83 32.55 5.79
N LYS A 151 7.06 31.63 6.74
CA LYS A 151 8.23 31.67 7.62
C LYS A 151 9.54 31.58 6.84
N GLY A 152 9.60 30.73 5.81
CA GLY A 152 10.76 30.59 4.94
C GLY A 152 11.09 31.87 4.18
N LEU A 153 10.06 32.59 3.70
CA LEU A 153 10.22 33.86 3.00
C LEU A 153 10.63 35.02 3.92
N ILE A 154 10.13 35.05 5.16
CA ILE A 154 10.45 36.13 6.13
C ILE A 154 11.86 35.92 6.75
N LYS A 155 12.34 34.68 6.82
CA LYS A 155 13.64 34.33 7.39
C LYS A 155 14.77 34.27 6.34
N SER A 156 14.46 34.50 5.06
CA SER A 156 15.43 34.66 3.97
C SER A 156 15.80 36.13 3.78
#